data_AF-A0AA35XQ27-F1
#
_entry.id   AF-A0AA35XQ27-F1
#
_cell.length_a   1.000
_cell.length_b   1.000
_cell.length_c   1.000
_cell.angle_alpha   90.00
_cell.angle_beta   90.00
_cell.angle_gamma   90.00
#
_symmetry.space_group_name_H-M   'P 1'
#
loop_
_entity.id
_entity.type
_entity.pdbx_description
1 polymer ?
#
loop_
_entity_poly.entity_id
_entity_poly.type
_entity_poly.pdbx_seq_one_letter_code
_entity_poly.pdbx_strand_id
1 'polypeptide(L)'
;MLDILANNDWKRPIYFTGGSYEDSEYIWMKDYLQLDGLVYKLVPIRTPIDRSNPYEMGRVDSDLMYDIVKKWSWGNSESTEIYHDPETRKNSISFRSNLSRLSETLILEGQYDRAEEIIDLAFEKMPIDFYGYYSLWTPFIEGYYKIDKDLKAQDIVKKISLKYSDRLNYYSSLEIFNQYNVGEEIVSDIERYRNLIETMLVFDASEMTVDEIKRFISSSEKFNFIYGEFDYYMSVSDFIISLVKSNELEYSKEIIDKIEDLLIRRVSAFSNLDEEEQIFYIEGITSDINNYSKIINSIELFNSELYDNYKKNLDELLKNIVE
;
A
#
# COMPACT_ATOMS: atom_id res chain seq x y z
N MET A 1 -13.99 -38.24 -6.67
CA MET A 1 -14.39 -37.03 -5.92
C MET A 1 -15.82 -36.59 -6.27
N LEU A 2 -16.18 -36.48 -7.55
CA LEU A 2 -17.56 -36.17 -7.98
C LEU A 2 -18.61 -37.15 -7.44
N ASP A 3 -18.31 -38.45 -7.32
CA ASP A 3 -19.22 -39.43 -6.71
C ASP A 3 -19.52 -39.13 -5.23
N ILE A 4 -18.54 -38.59 -4.49
CA ILE A 4 -18.75 -38.17 -3.11
C ILE A 4 -19.75 -37.03 -3.09
N LEU A 5 -19.60 -36.05 -3.98
CA LEU A 5 -20.54 -34.93 -4.09
C LEU A 5 -21.95 -35.40 -4.46
N ALA A 6 -22.06 -36.34 -5.41
CA ALA A 6 -23.34 -36.87 -5.85
C ALA A 6 -24.11 -37.66 -4.78
N ASN A 7 -23.42 -38.20 -3.76
CA ASN A 7 -24.01 -39.10 -2.76
C ASN A 7 -23.95 -38.57 -1.31
N ASN A 8 -23.37 -37.40 -1.07
CA ASN A 8 -23.17 -36.88 0.29
C ASN A 8 -24.43 -36.20 0.87
N ASP A 9 -25.40 -35.77 0.05
CA ASP A 9 -26.63 -35.06 0.47
C ASP A 9 -26.38 -33.93 1.48
N TRP A 10 -25.22 -33.28 1.42
CA TRP A 10 -24.76 -32.28 2.40
C TRP A 10 -24.72 -32.77 3.86
N LYS A 11 -24.71 -34.09 4.11
CA LYS A 11 -24.66 -34.67 5.46
C LYS A 11 -23.30 -34.49 6.13
N ARG A 12 -22.22 -34.45 5.34
CA ARG A 12 -20.87 -34.13 5.82
C ARG A 12 -20.31 -32.93 5.06
N PRO A 13 -19.70 -31.96 5.74
CA PRO A 13 -19.03 -30.86 5.04
C PRO A 13 -17.80 -31.38 4.29
N ILE A 14 -17.56 -30.84 3.10
CA ILE A 14 -16.37 -31.11 2.30
C ILE A 14 -15.49 -29.87 2.37
N TYR A 15 -14.25 -30.07 2.80
CA TYR A 15 -13.27 -29.00 2.93
C TYR A 15 -12.08 -29.25 2.00
N PHE A 16 -11.54 -28.15 1.49
CA PHE A 16 -10.28 -28.08 0.78
C PHE A 16 -9.28 -27.31 1.64
N THR A 17 -8.06 -27.81 1.69
CA THR A 17 -6.95 -27.04 2.25
C THR A 17 -6.60 -25.90 1.31
N GLY A 18 -6.28 -24.72 1.85
CA GLY A 18 -5.67 -23.67 1.04
C GLY A 18 -4.25 -24.03 0.58
N GLY A 19 -3.61 -23.11 -0.12
CA GLY A 19 -2.19 -23.21 -0.50
C GLY A 19 -1.93 -23.40 -2.00
N SER A 20 -2.95 -23.75 -2.78
CA SER A 20 -2.92 -23.69 -4.24
C SER A 20 -4.05 -22.78 -4.75
N TYR A 21 -3.83 -22.16 -5.91
CA TYR A 21 -4.83 -21.35 -6.61
C TYR A 21 -5.32 -22.02 -7.90
N GLU A 22 -4.79 -23.20 -8.23
CA GLU A 22 -5.14 -23.96 -9.43
C GLU A 22 -6.57 -24.48 -9.36
N ASP A 23 -7.33 -24.34 -10.46
CA ASP A 23 -8.74 -24.76 -10.53
C ASP A 23 -8.90 -26.25 -10.19
N SER A 24 -7.95 -27.08 -10.61
CA SER A 24 -7.99 -28.54 -10.45
C SER A 24 -7.95 -28.97 -8.98
N GLU A 25 -7.29 -28.22 -8.11
CA GLU A 25 -7.19 -28.51 -6.67
C GLU A 25 -8.54 -28.35 -5.96
N TYR A 26 -9.44 -27.57 -6.55
CA TYR A 26 -10.80 -27.35 -6.07
C TYR A 26 -11.86 -27.99 -6.97
N ILE A 27 -11.47 -28.91 -7.86
CA ILE A 27 -12.35 -29.57 -8.83
C ILE A 27 -13.18 -28.58 -9.67
N TRP A 28 -12.59 -27.43 -10.03
CA TRP A 28 -13.26 -26.34 -10.75
C TRP A 28 -14.47 -25.74 -9.99
N MET A 29 -14.51 -25.88 -8.66
CA MET A 29 -15.60 -25.38 -7.80
C MET A 29 -15.23 -24.16 -6.97
N LYS A 30 -14.22 -23.38 -7.37
CA LYS A 30 -13.76 -22.19 -6.62
C LYS A 30 -14.86 -21.15 -6.38
N ASP A 31 -15.80 -21.03 -7.33
CA ASP A 31 -17.00 -20.18 -7.21
C ASP A 31 -18.00 -20.64 -6.13
N TYR A 32 -17.76 -21.78 -5.46
CA TYR A 32 -18.69 -22.40 -4.51
C TYR A 32 -18.03 -22.63 -3.14
N LEU A 33 -17.01 -21.85 -2.82
CA LEU A 33 -16.27 -22.00 -1.58
C LEU A 33 -16.70 -20.97 -0.55
N GLN A 34 -16.51 -21.33 0.72
CA GLN A 34 -16.62 -20.46 1.88
C GLN A 34 -15.36 -20.59 2.71
N LEU A 35 -14.75 -19.46 3.10
CA LEU A 35 -13.60 -19.45 4.00
C LEU A 35 -14.08 -19.69 5.44
N ASP A 36 -13.68 -20.83 6.01
CA ASP A 36 -13.96 -21.24 7.38
C ASP A 36 -12.61 -21.39 8.14
N GLY A 37 -12.18 -20.31 8.79
CA GLY A 37 -10.92 -20.22 9.50
C GLY A 37 -9.70 -20.18 8.57
N LEU A 38 -9.08 -21.33 8.32
CA LEU A 38 -7.89 -21.48 7.44
C LEU A 38 -8.16 -22.43 6.27
N VAL A 39 -9.39 -22.91 6.13
CA VAL A 39 -9.78 -23.92 5.12
C VAL A 39 -11.00 -23.45 4.35
N TYR A 40 -11.20 -24.02 3.16
CA TYR A 40 -12.31 -23.69 2.28
C TYR A 40 -13.37 -24.77 2.30
N LYS A 41 -14.57 -24.44 2.77
CA LYS A 41 -15.73 -25.32 2.75
C LYS A 41 -16.47 -25.20 1.42
N LEU A 42 -16.81 -26.34 0.81
CA LEU A 42 -17.72 -26.35 -0.34
C LEU A 42 -19.15 -26.08 0.11
N VAL A 43 -19.80 -25.08 -0.49
CA VAL A 43 -21.18 -24.69 -0.22
C VAL A 43 -21.97 -24.54 -1.53
N PRO A 44 -23.27 -24.87 -1.58
CA PRO A 44 -24.09 -24.74 -2.78
C PRO A 44 -24.51 -23.28 -3.04
N ILE A 45 -23.60 -22.33 -2.82
CA ILE A 45 -23.83 -20.89 -2.98
C ILE A 45 -22.78 -20.39 -3.96
N ARG A 46 -23.23 -19.96 -5.14
CA ARG A 46 -22.33 -19.41 -6.14
C ARG A 46 -21.90 -18.00 -5.74
N THR A 47 -20.62 -17.84 -5.46
CA THR A 47 -19.94 -16.57 -5.19
C THR A 47 -18.80 -16.45 -6.21
N PRO A 48 -19.02 -15.72 -7.32
CA PRO A 48 -17.98 -15.55 -8.33
C PRO A 48 -16.72 -14.95 -7.71
N ILE A 49 -15.56 -15.50 -8.06
CA ILE A 49 -14.28 -14.91 -7.65
C ILE A 49 -14.14 -13.53 -8.30
N ASP A 50 -13.74 -12.54 -7.50
CA ASP A 50 -13.42 -11.23 -8.03
C ASP A 50 -12.16 -11.31 -8.92
N ARG A 51 -12.30 -10.88 -10.18
CA ARG A 51 -11.19 -10.87 -11.13
C ARG A 51 -10.15 -9.81 -10.78
N SER A 52 -10.51 -8.80 -9.99
CA SER A 52 -9.58 -7.78 -9.51
C SER A 52 -8.64 -8.33 -8.41
N ASN A 53 -9.12 -9.29 -7.62
CA ASN A 53 -8.37 -9.96 -6.58
C ASN A 53 -8.63 -11.48 -6.58
N PRO A 54 -8.08 -12.21 -7.56
CA PRO A 54 -8.36 -13.64 -7.75
C PRO A 54 -7.81 -14.54 -6.63
N TYR A 55 -6.99 -13.97 -5.73
CA TYR A 55 -6.42 -14.66 -4.57
C TYR A 55 -7.40 -14.72 -3.40
N GLU A 56 -8.41 -13.84 -3.36
CA GLU A 56 -9.48 -13.89 -2.38
C GLU A 56 -10.61 -14.80 -2.82
N MET A 57 -10.41 -16.09 -2.54
CA MET A 57 -11.37 -17.12 -2.90
C MET A 57 -12.38 -17.37 -1.78
N GLY A 58 -13.61 -17.72 -2.18
CA GLY A 58 -14.69 -18.14 -1.31
C GLY A 58 -15.36 -16.99 -0.56
N ARG A 59 -16.66 -17.12 -0.30
CA ARG A 59 -17.40 -16.17 0.54
C ARG A 59 -16.94 -16.24 1.99
N VAL A 60 -17.24 -15.20 2.76
CA VAL A 60 -17.08 -15.21 4.22
C VAL A 60 -18.48 -15.26 4.84
N ASP A 61 -18.67 -16.20 5.77
CA ASP A 61 -19.81 -16.21 6.71
C ASP A 61 -19.29 -15.63 8.02
N SER A 62 -19.55 -14.35 8.26
CA SER A 62 -18.91 -13.58 9.34
C SER A 62 -19.19 -14.16 10.73
N ASP A 63 -20.42 -14.63 10.97
CA ASP A 63 -20.83 -15.24 12.22
C ASP A 63 -20.04 -16.51 12.52
N LEU A 64 -20.03 -17.44 11.55
CA LEU A 64 -19.30 -18.71 11.70
C LEU A 64 -17.79 -18.48 11.78
N MET A 65 -17.24 -17.62 10.91
CA MET A 65 -15.82 -17.33 10.84
C MET A 65 -15.32 -16.69 12.14
N TYR A 66 -16.05 -15.72 12.68
CA TYR A 66 -15.74 -15.11 13.97
C TYR A 66 -15.75 -16.16 15.10
N ASP A 67 -16.77 -17.01 15.17
CA ASP A 67 -16.84 -18.09 16.17
C ASP A 67 -15.69 -19.09 16.08
N ILE A 68 -15.20 -19.36 14.86
CA ILE A 68 -14.02 -20.21 14.63
C ILE A 68 -12.75 -19.48 15.10
N VAL A 69 -12.54 -18.24 14.69
CA VAL A 69 -11.36 -17.43 15.03
C VAL A 69 -11.23 -17.25 16.54
N LYS A 70 -12.34 -16.97 17.24
CA LYS A 70 -12.36 -16.84 18.70
C LYS A 70 -11.95 -18.12 19.44
N LYS A 71 -11.93 -19.28 18.77
CA LYS A 71 -11.51 -20.57 19.31
C LYS A 71 -10.10 -20.98 18.87
N TRP A 72 -9.41 -20.16 18.07
CA TRP A 72 -8.02 -20.43 17.71
C TRP A 72 -7.11 -20.44 18.93
N SER A 73 -6.14 -21.36 18.91
CA SER A 73 -5.06 -21.39 19.89
C SER A 73 -3.83 -20.72 19.28
N TRP A 74 -3.37 -19.66 19.94
CA TRP A 74 -2.26 -18.81 19.46
C TRP A 74 -0.89 -19.24 20.01
N GLY A 75 -0.87 -20.17 20.97
CA GLY A 75 0.36 -20.60 21.62
C GLY A 75 1.04 -19.43 22.33
N ASN A 76 2.27 -19.11 21.91
CA ASN A 76 3.10 -18.02 22.42
C ASN A 76 3.43 -16.99 21.33
N SER A 77 2.53 -16.77 20.37
CA SER A 77 2.74 -15.91 19.20
C SER A 77 3.04 -14.46 19.57
N GLU A 78 2.51 -13.98 20.69
CA GLU A 78 2.72 -12.63 21.22
C GLU A 78 3.99 -12.49 22.09
N SER A 79 4.64 -13.60 22.44
CA SER A 79 5.69 -13.63 23.47
C SER A 79 6.97 -12.92 23.02
N THR A 80 7.44 -11.97 23.83
CA THR A 80 8.75 -11.30 23.65
C THR A 80 9.94 -12.19 24.00
N GLU A 81 9.70 -13.31 24.71
CA GLU A 81 10.74 -14.22 25.22
C GLU A 81 11.19 -15.28 24.21
N ILE A 82 10.68 -15.24 22.98
CA ILE A 82 11.02 -16.19 21.92
C ILE A 82 11.52 -15.47 20.67
N TYR A 83 12.30 -16.18 19.87
CA TYR A 83 12.63 -15.75 18.51
C TYR A 83 11.56 -16.25 17.54
N HIS A 84 10.87 -15.33 16.88
CA HIS A 84 9.97 -15.65 15.77
C HIS A 84 10.81 -15.91 14.52
N ASP A 85 10.97 -17.17 14.14
CA ASP A 85 11.77 -17.57 13.00
C ASP A 85 11.07 -17.25 11.65
N PRO A 86 11.79 -17.27 10.51
CA PRO A 86 11.22 -16.94 9.21
C PRO A 86 9.96 -17.73 8.83
N GLU A 87 9.85 -19.01 9.19
CA GLU A 87 8.67 -19.82 8.87
C GLU A 87 7.48 -19.42 9.74
N THR A 88 7.69 -19.14 11.03
CA THR A 88 6.65 -18.56 11.90
C THR A 88 6.11 -17.24 11.33
N ARG A 89 7.02 -16.36 10.87
CA ARG A 89 6.63 -15.08 10.27
C ARG A 89 5.87 -15.28 8.95
N LYS A 90 6.36 -16.17 8.09
CA LYS A 90 5.72 -16.47 6.80
C LYS A 90 4.33 -17.08 6.97
N ASN A 91 4.16 -17.97 7.94
CA ASN A 91 2.85 -18.58 8.22
C ASN A 91 1.82 -17.55 8.71
N SER A 92 2.25 -16.46 9.37
CA SER A 92 1.36 -15.38 9.81
C SER A 92 0.59 -14.69 8.67
N ILE A 93 1.10 -14.77 7.43
CA ILE A 93 0.47 -14.16 6.25
C ILE A 93 -0.96 -14.68 6.05
N SER A 94 -1.17 -16.00 6.19
CA SER A 94 -2.50 -16.60 6.02
C SER A 94 -3.46 -16.19 7.13
N PHE A 95 -2.97 -16.09 8.37
CA PHE A 95 -3.77 -15.63 9.50
C PHE A 95 -4.20 -14.18 9.31
N ARG A 96 -3.26 -13.28 8.97
CA ARG A 96 -3.57 -11.86 8.74
C ARG A 96 -4.54 -11.67 7.59
N SER A 97 -4.33 -12.35 6.46
CA SER A 97 -5.24 -12.26 5.31
C SER A 97 -6.66 -12.69 5.71
N ASN A 98 -6.81 -13.82 6.43
CA ASN A 98 -8.13 -14.32 6.81
C ASN A 98 -8.81 -13.46 7.88
N LEU A 99 -8.05 -12.91 8.85
CA LEU A 99 -8.57 -11.95 9.83
C LEU A 99 -8.98 -10.63 9.17
N SER A 100 -8.20 -10.15 8.19
CA SER A 100 -8.54 -8.95 7.41
C SER A 100 -9.88 -9.14 6.70
N ARG A 101 -10.04 -10.25 5.95
CA ARG A 101 -11.28 -10.57 5.23
C ARG A 101 -12.48 -10.69 6.16
N LEU A 102 -12.29 -11.28 7.36
CA LEU A 102 -13.33 -11.32 8.39
C LEU A 102 -13.68 -9.91 8.87
N SER A 103 -12.69 -9.08 9.21
CA SER A 103 -12.93 -7.72 9.70
C SER A 103 -13.63 -6.86 8.67
N GLU A 104 -13.24 -6.94 7.40
CA GLU A 104 -13.89 -6.22 6.32
C GLU A 104 -15.34 -6.65 6.12
N THR A 105 -15.60 -7.97 6.16
CA THR A 105 -16.98 -8.49 6.05
C THR A 105 -17.84 -8.00 7.22
N LEU A 106 -17.31 -8.01 8.45
CA LEU A 106 -18.01 -7.49 9.63
C LEU A 106 -18.31 -5.98 9.50
N ILE A 107 -17.37 -5.19 8.95
CA ILE A 107 -17.58 -3.76 8.67
C ILE A 107 -18.68 -3.55 7.63
N LEU A 108 -18.66 -4.31 6.53
CA LEU A 108 -19.69 -4.23 5.49
C LEU A 108 -21.09 -4.58 6.03
N GLU A 109 -21.16 -5.45 7.02
CA GLU A 109 -22.40 -5.84 7.71
C GLU A 109 -22.80 -4.89 8.86
N GLY A 110 -22.01 -3.85 9.14
CA GLY A 110 -22.27 -2.89 10.22
C GLY A 110 -21.96 -3.43 11.63
N GLN A 111 -21.23 -4.54 11.74
CA GLN A 111 -20.86 -5.18 13.00
C GLN A 111 -19.53 -4.63 13.55
N TYR A 112 -19.48 -3.32 13.80
CA TYR A 112 -18.23 -2.60 14.09
C TYR A 112 -17.52 -3.05 15.38
N ASP A 113 -18.25 -3.37 16.46
CA ASP A 113 -17.64 -3.86 17.70
C ASP A 113 -16.89 -5.19 17.48
N ARG A 114 -17.48 -6.09 16.68
CA ARG A 114 -16.85 -7.38 16.34
C ARG A 114 -15.69 -7.19 15.37
N ALA A 115 -15.80 -6.24 14.44
CA ALA A 115 -14.70 -5.89 13.55
C ALA A 115 -13.50 -5.36 14.35
N GLU A 116 -13.73 -4.42 15.27
CA GLU A 116 -12.69 -3.88 16.16
C GLU A 116 -12.00 -5.00 16.93
N GLU A 117 -12.75 -5.94 17.50
CA GLU A 117 -12.19 -7.06 18.25
C GLU A 117 -11.29 -7.97 17.40
N ILE A 118 -11.66 -8.21 16.13
CA ILE A 118 -10.83 -9.01 15.21
C ILE A 118 -9.57 -8.26 14.80
N ILE A 119 -9.66 -6.95 14.58
CA ILE A 119 -8.51 -6.10 14.27
C ILE A 119 -7.57 -6.06 15.47
N ASP A 120 -8.08 -5.80 16.68
CA ASP A 120 -7.32 -5.78 17.93
C ASP A 120 -6.62 -7.13 18.16
N LEU A 121 -7.33 -8.25 17.97
CA LEU A 121 -6.79 -9.60 18.10
C LEU A 121 -5.60 -9.85 17.16
N ALA A 122 -5.65 -9.34 15.92
CA ALA A 122 -4.56 -9.48 14.97
C ALA A 122 -3.27 -8.83 15.49
N PHE A 123 -3.36 -7.60 16.02
CA PHE A 123 -2.22 -6.88 16.59
C PHE A 123 -1.74 -7.47 17.91
N GLU A 124 -2.66 -7.97 18.75
CA GLU A 124 -2.33 -8.63 20.01
C GLU A 124 -1.54 -9.92 19.75
N LYS A 125 -2.03 -10.77 18.85
CA LYS A 125 -1.48 -12.11 18.64
C LYS A 125 -0.35 -12.18 17.63
N MET A 126 -0.23 -11.19 16.76
CA MET A 126 0.90 -11.10 15.82
C MET A 126 1.52 -9.71 15.88
N PRO A 127 2.20 -9.32 16.97
CA PRO A 127 2.72 -7.96 17.14
C PRO A 127 3.60 -7.49 15.98
N ILE A 128 3.49 -6.20 15.62
CA ILE A 128 4.19 -5.58 14.50
C ILE A 128 5.71 -5.83 14.58
N ASP A 129 6.27 -5.78 15.79
CA ASP A 129 7.72 -5.88 16.03
C ASP A 129 8.33 -7.22 15.63
N PHE A 130 7.55 -8.30 15.59
CA PHE A 130 8.11 -9.65 15.47
C PHE A 130 7.92 -10.30 14.09
N TYR A 131 6.88 -9.88 13.37
CA TYR A 131 6.39 -10.65 12.23
C TYR A 131 6.73 -10.04 10.86
N GLY A 132 7.06 -8.75 10.77
CA GLY A 132 7.33 -8.09 9.49
C GLY A 132 6.09 -8.05 8.58
N TYR A 133 6.31 -8.16 7.26
CA TYR A 133 5.27 -8.10 6.21
C TYR A 133 4.30 -6.93 6.40
N TYR A 134 4.84 -5.73 6.62
CA TYR A 134 4.05 -4.63 7.16
C TYR A 134 2.91 -4.15 6.25
N SER A 135 3.02 -4.35 4.93
CA SER A 135 1.94 -4.06 3.98
C SER A 135 0.65 -4.84 4.24
N LEU A 136 0.73 -5.99 4.94
CA LEU A 136 -0.46 -6.77 5.33
C LEU A 136 -1.24 -6.12 6.48
N TRP A 137 -0.72 -5.05 7.08
CA TRP A 137 -1.43 -4.28 8.10
C TRP A 137 -2.29 -3.18 7.53
N THR A 138 -2.05 -2.73 6.30
CA THR A 138 -2.83 -1.65 5.65
C THR A 138 -4.35 -1.89 5.72
N PRO A 139 -4.88 -3.09 5.40
CA PRO A 139 -6.32 -3.34 5.52
C PRO A 139 -6.89 -3.19 6.93
N PHE A 140 -6.09 -3.49 7.97
CA PHE A 140 -6.50 -3.33 9.36
C PHE A 140 -6.53 -1.86 9.79
N ILE A 141 -5.61 -1.04 9.26
CA ILE A 141 -5.58 0.42 9.46
C ILE A 141 -6.82 1.05 8.81
N GLU A 142 -7.12 0.67 7.56
CA GLU A 142 -8.37 1.08 6.91
C GLU A 142 -9.58 0.62 7.71
N GLY A 143 -9.54 -0.60 8.24
CA GLY A 143 -10.56 -1.15 9.11
C GLY A 143 -10.86 -0.22 10.28
N TYR A 144 -9.83 0.20 11.03
CA TYR A 144 -10.00 1.16 12.13
C TYR A 144 -10.60 2.49 11.68
N TYR A 145 -10.14 3.08 10.58
CA TYR A 145 -10.74 4.33 10.07
C TYR A 145 -12.22 4.15 9.67
N LYS A 146 -12.55 3.03 9.02
CA LYS A 146 -13.92 2.69 8.59
C LYS A 146 -14.90 2.47 9.76
N ILE A 147 -14.40 2.29 10.99
CA ILE A 147 -15.20 2.14 12.21
C ILE A 147 -15.00 3.28 13.21
N ASP A 148 -14.53 4.44 12.74
CA ASP A 148 -14.31 5.67 13.53
C ASP A 148 -13.31 5.50 14.68
N LYS A 149 -12.28 4.67 14.50
CA LYS A 149 -11.18 4.42 15.47
C LYS A 149 -9.87 5.07 15.03
N ASP A 150 -9.94 6.32 14.60
CA ASP A 150 -8.83 7.07 14.00
C ASP A 150 -7.56 7.07 14.86
N LEU A 151 -7.69 7.28 16.17
CA LEU A 151 -6.53 7.28 17.09
C LEU A 151 -5.79 5.93 17.11
N LYS A 152 -6.51 4.82 16.98
CA LYS A 152 -5.88 3.49 16.87
C LYS A 152 -5.20 3.34 15.51
N ALA A 153 -5.86 3.75 14.43
CA ALA A 153 -5.29 3.71 13.08
C ALA A 153 -3.98 4.51 13.01
N GLN A 154 -4.00 5.74 13.52
CA GLN A 154 -2.85 6.63 13.65
C GLN A 154 -1.70 5.98 14.44
N ASP A 155 -1.95 5.44 15.63
CA ASP A 155 -0.90 4.76 16.42
C ASP A 155 -0.22 3.63 15.63
N ILE A 156 -1.00 2.84 14.90
CA ILE A 156 -0.47 1.77 14.05
C ILE A 156 0.33 2.32 12.86
N VAL A 157 -0.17 3.35 12.16
CA VAL A 157 0.57 4.01 11.07
C VAL A 157 1.92 4.50 11.55
N LYS A 158 1.98 5.18 12.70
CA LYS A 158 3.22 5.66 13.30
C LYS A 158 4.20 4.52 13.56
N LYS A 159 3.74 3.42 14.15
CA LYS A 159 4.59 2.24 14.42
C LYS A 159 5.16 1.65 13.14
N ILE A 160 4.33 1.48 12.11
CA ILE A 160 4.78 0.87 10.85
C ILE A 160 5.68 1.82 10.06
N SER A 161 5.35 3.10 10.02
CA SER A 161 6.17 4.16 9.43
C SER A 161 7.58 4.17 10.03
N LEU A 162 7.70 4.07 11.36
CA LEU A 162 9.00 3.95 12.02
C LEU A 162 9.75 2.70 11.55
N LYS A 163 9.08 1.55 11.40
CA LYS A 163 9.73 0.33 10.87
C LYS A 163 10.25 0.50 9.45
N TYR A 164 9.50 1.16 8.57
CA TYR A 164 9.96 1.42 7.21
C TYR A 164 11.10 2.45 7.20
N SER A 165 10.95 3.56 7.92
CA SER A 165 11.99 4.58 8.04
C SER A 165 13.30 3.99 8.59
N ASP A 166 13.24 3.16 9.64
CA ASP A 166 14.41 2.48 10.21
C ASP A 166 15.09 1.55 9.19
N ARG A 167 14.31 0.81 8.39
CA ARG A 167 14.85 -0.05 7.33
C ARG A 167 15.54 0.76 6.24
N LEU A 168 14.91 1.84 5.77
CA LEU A 168 15.50 2.75 4.80
C LEU A 168 16.76 3.43 5.35
N ASN A 169 16.77 3.82 6.63
CA ASN A 169 17.96 4.35 7.29
C ASN A 169 19.09 3.31 7.35
N TYR A 170 18.78 2.05 7.66
CA TYR A 170 19.74 0.95 7.60
C TYR A 170 20.32 0.77 6.19
N TYR A 171 19.48 0.70 5.15
CA TYR A 171 19.97 0.58 3.78
C TYR A 171 20.87 1.76 3.38
N SER A 172 20.54 2.98 3.82
CA SER A 172 21.32 4.18 3.50
C SER A 172 22.70 4.18 4.17
N SER A 173 22.87 3.39 5.24
CA SER A 173 24.16 3.21 5.92
C SER A 173 25.10 2.23 5.19
N LEU A 174 24.60 1.46 4.23
CA LEU A 174 25.39 0.55 3.43
C LEU A 174 26.19 1.31 2.37
N GLU A 175 27.32 0.74 1.93
CA GLU A 175 28.04 1.24 0.75
C GLU A 175 27.15 1.18 -0.49
N ILE A 176 27.34 2.11 -1.43
CA ILE A 176 26.51 2.24 -2.64
C ILE A 176 26.38 0.93 -3.42
N PHE A 177 27.47 0.15 -3.54
CA PHE A 177 27.47 -1.16 -4.20
C PHE A 177 26.51 -2.15 -3.51
N ASN A 178 26.49 -2.16 -2.17
CA ASN A 178 25.59 -3.01 -1.41
C ASN A 178 24.14 -2.51 -1.48
N GLN A 179 23.91 -1.20 -1.59
CA GLN A 179 22.57 -0.65 -1.83
C GLN A 179 22.00 -1.17 -3.15
N TYR A 180 22.78 -1.17 -4.23
CA TYR A 180 22.36 -1.75 -5.52
C TYR A 180 22.07 -3.26 -5.42
N ASN A 181 22.83 -4.01 -4.62
CA ASN A 181 22.59 -5.45 -4.42
C ASN A 181 21.26 -5.76 -3.74
N VAL A 182 20.71 -4.83 -2.95
CA VAL A 182 19.39 -4.94 -2.31
C VAL A 182 18.39 -3.94 -2.89
N GLY A 183 18.59 -3.52 -4.14
CA GLY A 183 17.79 -2.49 -4.78
C GLY A 183 16.31 -2.87 -4.88
N GLU A 184 16.00 -4.14 -5.15
CA GLU A 184 14.64 -4.65 -5.21
C GLU A 184 13.93 -4.54 -3.84
N GLU A 185 14.62 -4.87 -2.75
CA GLU A 185 14.09 -4.73 -1.40
C GLU A 185 13.89 -3.27 -1.00
N ILE A 186 14.83 -2.39 -1.36
CA ILE A 186 14.71 -0.94 -1.12
C ILE A 186 13.46 -0.40 -1.84
N VAL A 187 13.33 -0.70 -3.14
CA VAL A 187 12.17 -0.24 -3.93
C VAL A 187 10.87 -0.81 -3.36
N SER A 188 10.85 -2.10 -3.02
CA SER A 188 9.66 -2.73 -2.44
C SER A 188 9.25 -2.10 -1.10
N ASP A 189 10.21 -1.76 -0.25
CA ASP A 189 9.93 -1.09 1.02
C ASP A 189 9.44 0.35 0.82
N ILE A 190 10.03 1.10 -0.13
CA ILE A 190 9.59 2.46 -0.46
C ILE A 190 8.14 2.44 -0.97
N GLU A 191 7.80 1.55 -1.90
CA GLU A 191 6.45 1.51 -2.47
C GLU A 191 5.40 1.02 -1.45
N ARG A 192 5.76 0.10 -0.55
CA ARG A 192 4.86 -0.29 0.54
C ARG A 192 4.70 0.82 1.58
N TYR A 193 5.75 1.58 1.86
CA TYR A 193 5.67 2.73 2.76
C TYR A 193 4.86 3.86 2.14
N ARG A 194 5.02 4.12 0.83
CA ARG A 194 4.17 5.05 0.08
C ARG A 194 2.69 4.67 0.20
N ASN A 195 2.36 3.40 -0.05
CA ASN A 195 0.99 2.90 0.07
C ASN A 195 0.41 3.12 1.48
N LEU A 196 1.20 2.92 2.54
CA LEU A 196 0.78 3.24 3.91
C LEU A 196 0.39 4.72 4.07
N ILE A 197 1.21 5.63 3.54
CA ILE A 197 0.95 7.08 3.63
C ILE A 197 -0.25 7.49 2.78
N GLU A 198 -0.39 6.95 1.57
CA GLU A 198 -1.56 7.15 0.71
C GLU A 198 -2.85 6.67 1.38
N THR A 199 -2.83 5.48 1.98
CA THR A 199 -3.97 4.97 2.74
C THR A 199 -4.33 5.89 3.89
N MET A 200 -3.35 6.33 4.69
CA MET A 200 -3.61 7.31 5.76
C MET A 200 -4.24 8.59 5.19
N LEU A 201 -3.74 9.12 4.08
CA LEU A 201 -4.21 10.35 3.45
C LEU A 201 -5.66 10.31 2.97
N VAL A 202 -6.15 9.13 2.58
CA VAL A 202 -7.55 8.94 2.19
C VAL A 202 -8.51 9.19 3.35
N PHE A 203 -8.11 8.84 4.57
CA PHE A 203 -8.97 8.91 5.77
C PHE A 203 -8.64 10.08 6.69
N ASP A 204 -7.39 10.52 6.74
CA ASP A 204 -6.90 11.48 7.73
C ASP A 204 -6.07 12.62 7.09
N ALA A 205 -6.51 13.85 7.35
CA ALA A 205 -5.84 15.09 6.96
C ALA A 205 -5.27 15.87 8.17
N SER A 206 -4.99 15.18 9.27
CA SER A 206 -4.44 15.77 10.50
C SER A 206 -3.00 16.27 10.36
N GLU A 207 -2.51 17.01 11.36
CA GLU A 207 -1.10 17.39 11.48
C GLU A 207 -0.17 16.18 11.52
N MET A 208 -0.62 15.07 12.10
CA MET A 208 0.13 13.82 12.09
C MET A 208 0.38 13.30 10.66
N THR A 209 -0.60 13.47 9.76
CA THR A 209 -0.45 13.07 8.35
C THR A 209 0.75 13.78 7.71
N VAL A 210 0.93 15.08 8.01
CA VAL A 210 2.05 15.87 7.50
C VAL A 210 3.39 15.33 7.99
N ASP A 211 3.50 15.05 9.29
CA ASP A 211 4.74 14.53 9.89
C ASP A 211 5.15 13.18 9.26
N GLU A 212 4.18 12.32 9.00
CA GLU A 212 4.42 11.01 8.41
C GLU A 212 4.76 11.10 6.90
N ILE A 213 4.17 12.04 6.15
CA ILE A 213 4.61 12.36 4.77
C ILE A 213 6.07 12.83 4.77
N LYS A 214 6.41 13.79 5.63
CA LYS A 214 7.78 14.33 5.72
C LYS A 214 8.78 13.24 6.09
N ARG A 215 8.42 12.33 7.00
CA ARG A 215 9.26 11.18 7.36
C ARG A 215 9.44 10.23 6.18
N PHE A 216 8.37 9.93 5.45
CA PHE A 216 8.44 9.09 4.26
C PHE A 216 9.38 9.69 3.20
N ILE A 217 9.18 10.97 2.84
CA ILE A 217 9.98 11.64 1.80
C ILE A 217 11.45 11.70 2.23
N SER A 218 11.75 12.20 3.43
CA SER A 218 13.14 12.29 3.92
C SER A 218 13.85 10.94 4.06
N SER A 219 13.12 9.85 4.31
CA SER A 219 13.71 8.51 4.40
C SER A 219 13.95 7.89 3.02
N SER A 220 13.03 8.10 2.07
CA SER A 220 13.08 7.51 0.73
C SER A 220 13.94 8.30 -0.27
N GLU A 221 14.08 9.62 -0.07
CA GLU A 221 14.84 10.52 -0.96
C GLU A 221 16.32 10.12 -1.07
N LYS A 222 16.86 9.47 -0.03
CA LYS A 222 18.22 8.93 -0.01
C LYS A 222 18.49 7.91 -1.13
N PHE A 223 17.44 7.37 -1.75
CA PHE A 223 17.49 6.37 -2.80
C PHE A 223 16.92 6.87 -4.13
N ASN A 224 16.76 8.19 -4.30
CA ASN A 224 16.25 8.78 -5.54
C ASN A 224 17.04 8.33 -6.79
N PHE A 225 18.34 8.04 -6.65
CA PHE A 225 19.22 7.55 -7.70
C PHE A 225 18.81 6.16 -8.25
N ILE A 226 18.07 5.35 -7.48
CA ILE A 226 17.61 4.02 -7.92
C ILE A 226 16.50 4.17 -8.96
N TYR A 227 15.63 5.16 -8.80
CA TYR A 227 14.54 5.47 -9.73
C TYR A 227 14.99 6.39 -10.87
N GLY A 228 15.97 7.24 -10.60
CA GLY A 228 16.20 8.48 -11.33
C GLY A 228 15.58 9.65 -10.57
N GLU A 229 16.35 10.72 -10.35
CA GLU A 229 15.94 11.82 -9.44
C GLU A 229 14.58 12.42 -9.84
N PHE A 230 14.36 12.67 -11.13
CA PHE A 230 13.12 13.24 -11.62
C PHE A 230 11.93 12.30 -11.36
N ASP A 231 12.07 11.03 -11.70
CA ASP A 231 11.00 10.04 -11.57
C ASP A 231 10.66 9.82 -10.09
N TYR A 232 11.67 9.87 -9.19
CA TYR A 232 11.45 9.87 -7.76
C TYR A 232 10.61 11.07 -7.30
N TYR A 233 11.01 12.31 -7.62
CA TYR A 233 10.26 13.48 -7.15
C TYR A 233 8.85 13.55 -7.75
N MET A 234 8.69 13.13 -9.01
CA MET A 234 7.37 12.97 -9.62
C MET A 234 6.52 11.94 -8.88
N SER A 235 7.10 10.82 -8.45
CA SER A 235 6.34 9.80 -7.70
C SER A 235 5.81 10.32 -6.36
N VAL A 236 6.52 11.22 -5.68
CA VAL A 236 6.09 11.79 -4.39
C VAL A 236 5.28 13.08 -4.54
N SER A 237 5.03 13.51 -5.78
CA SER A 237 4.34 14.78 -6.06
C SER A 237 2.88 14.79 -5.61
N ASP A 238 2.24 13.63 -5.51
CA ASP A 238 0.86 13.49 -5.01
C ASP A 238 0.72 13.99 -3.55
N PHE A 239 1.82 13.98 -2.79
CA PHE A 239 1.84 14.49 -1.42
C PHE A 239 1.94 16.02 -1.34
N ILE A 240 2.36 16.71 -2.41
CA ILE A 240 2.48 18.17 -2.45
C ILE A 240 1.14 18.83 -2.14
N ILE A 241 0.04 18.32 -2.71
CA ILE A 241 -1.29 18.89 -2.49
C ILE A 241 -1.71 18.79 -1.03
N SER A 242 -1.39 17.67 -0.37
CA SER A 242 -1.67 17.52 1.06
C SER A 242 -0.85 18.50 1.90
N LEU A 243 0.45 18.65 1.59
CA LEU A 243 1.33 19.59 2.27
C LEU A 243 0.87 21.05 2.09
N VAL A 244 0.51 21.44 0.86
CA VAL A 244 -0.01 22.80 0.58
C VAL A 244 -1.31 23.05 1.35
N LYS A 245 -2.24 22.09 1.37
CA LYS A 245 -3.49 22.19 2.15
C LYS A 245 -3.23 22.41 3.64
N SER A 246 -2.20 21.77 4.18
CA SER A 246 -1.78 21.90 5.57
C SER A 246 -0.86 23.09 5.82
N ASN A 247 -0.73 24.00 4.86
CA ASN A 247 0.10 25.22 4.94
C ASN A 247 1.62 24.95 5.12
N GLU A 248 2.09 23.79 4.68
CA GLU A 248 3.51 23.40 4.68
C GLU A 248 4.21 23.89 3.41
N LEU A 249 4.18 25.22 3.21
CA LEU A 249 4.56 25.85 1.95
C LEU A 249 6.06 25.74 1.67
N GLU A 250 6.92 25.86 2.69
CA GLU A 250 8.37 25.78 2.49
C GLU A 250 8.80 24.39 2.03
N TYR A 251 8.28 23.34 2.68
CA TYR A 251 8.56 21.96 2.30
C TYR A 251 7.96 21.60 0.94
N SER A 252 6.76 22.12 0.63
CA SER A 252 6.14 21.96 -0.68
C SER A 252 6.99 22.59 -1.79
N LYS A 253 7.50 23.81 -1.57
CA LYS A 253 8.40 24.50 -2.50
C LYS A 253 9.67 23.71 -2.75
N GLU A 254 10.30 23.16 -1.71
CA GLU A 254 11.51 22.37 -1.86
C GLU A 254 11.33 21.22 -2.88
N ILE A 255 10.20 20.50 -2.81
CA ILE A 255 9.89 19.41 -3.73
C ILE A 255 9.59 19.95 -5.13
N ILE A 256 8.79 21.01 -5.24
CA ILE A 256 8.43 21.61 -6.54
C ILE A 256 9.66 22.15 -7.26
N ASP A 257 10.56 22.84 -6.54
CA ASP A 257 11.82 23.38 -7.06
C ASP A 257 12.71 22.25 -7.60
N LYS A 258 12.81 21.13 -6.87
CA LYS A 258 13.55 19.93 -7.33
C LYS A 258 12.98 19.35 -8.62
N ILE A 259 11.65 19.25 -8.74
CA ILE A 259 10.99 18.79 -9.96
C ILE A 259 11.26 19.76 -11.12
N GLU A 260 11.08 21.05 -10.88
CA GLU A 260 11.26 22.11 -11.87
C GLU A 260 12.70 22.15 -12.39
N ASP A 261 13.69 22.18 -11.50
CA ASP A 261 15.11 22.20 -11.86
C ASP A 261 15.50 20.98 -12.73
N LEU A 262 15.01 19.79 -12.36
CA LEU A 262 15.27 18.57 -13.12
C LEU A 262 14.55 18.57 -14.48
N LEU A 263 13.33 19.09 -14.53
CA LEU A 263 12.58 19.25 -15.78
C LEU A 263 13.28 20.23 -16.73
N ILE A 264 13.72 21.39 -16.22
CA ILE A 264 14.47 22.38 -17.00
C ILE A 264 15.73 21.77 -17.58
N ARG A 265 16.48 20.96 -16.81
CA ARG A 265 17.67 20.25 -17.30
C ARG A 265 17.32 19.24 -18.39
N ARG A 266 16.23 18.47 -18.23
CA ARG A 266 15.75 17.50 -19.23
C ARG A 266 15.34 18.19 -20.53
N VAL A 267 14.56 19.27 -20.44
CA VAL A 267 14.15 20.08 -21.61
C VAL A 267 15.35 20.72 -22.30
N SER A 268 16.28 21.29 -21.53
CA SER A 268 17.50 21.88 -22.09
C SER A 268 18.36 20.84 -22.80
N ALA A 269 18.50 19.63 -22.25
CA ALA A 269 19.20 18.54 -22.91
C ALA A 269 18.49 18.13 -24.21
N PHE A 270 17.16 18.00 -24.17
CA PHE A 270 16.32 17.70 -25.33
C PHE A 270 16.48 18.72 -26.47
N SER A 271 16.42 20.02 -26.17
CA SER A 271 16.58 21.08 -27.18
C SER A 271 17.97 21.10 -27.84
N ASN A 272 18.97 20.46 -27.24
CA ASN A 272 20.32 20.34 -27.80
C ASN A 272 20.53 19.05 -28.61
N LEU A 273 19.56 18.13 -28.64
CA LEU A 273 19.60 16.93 -29.47
C LEU A 273 19.35 17.27 -30.95
N ASP A 274 19.74 16.37 -31.86
CA ASP A 274 19.38 16.50 -33.27
C ASP A 274 17.89 16.20 -33.52
N GLU A 275 17.36 16.59 -34.69
CA GLU A 275 15.92 16.44 -35.00
C GLU A 275 15.44 14.99 -34.95
N GLU A 276 16.27 14.01 -35.34
CA GLU A 276 15.89 12.59 -35.32
C GLU A 276 15.77 12.06 -33.88
N GLU A 277 16.72 12.42 -33.02
CA GLU A 277 16.69 12.10 -31.59
C GLU A 277 15.55 12.85 -30.87
N GLN A 278 15.28 14.10 -31.23
CA GLN A 278 14.15 14.85 -30.69
C GLN A 278 12.81 14.14 -30.98
N ILE A 279 12.60 13.65 -32.21
CA ILE A 279 11.39 12.88 -32.55
C ILE A 279 11.24 11.64 -31.64
N PHE A 280 12.34 11.01 -31.26
CA PHE A 280 12.30 9.83 -30.40
C PHE A 280 11.91 10.17 -28.95
N TYR A 281 12.40 11.29 -28.41
CA TYR A 281 12.18 11.65 -26.99
C TYR A 281 11.02 12.61 -26.73
N ILE A 282 10.41 13.21 -27.78
CA ILE A 282 9.40 14.26 -27.64
C ILE A 282 8.18 13.84 -26.81
N GLU A 283 7.71 12.59 -26.97
CA GLU A 283 6.57 12.08 -26.20
C GLU A 283 6.88 12.01 -24.70
N GLY A 284 8.10 11.58 -24.35
CA GLY A 284 8.58 11.53 -22.97
C GLY A 284 8.64 12.92 -22.33
N ILE A 285 9.30 13.87 -23.00
CA ILE A 285 9.39 15.27 -22.51
C ILE A 285 8.01 15.92 -22.40
N THR A 286 7.12 15.65 -23.36
CA THR A 286 5.74 16.16 -23.32
C THR A 286 4.95 15.58 -22.14
N SER A 287 5.10 14.29 -21.86
CA SER A 287 4.51 13.65 -20.67
C SER A 287 5.07 14.27 -19.38
N ASP A 288 6.40 14.42 -19.34
CA ASP A 288 7.21 15.33 -18.53
C ASP A 288 6.43 16.54 -17.98
N ILE A 289 6.22 17.46 -18.92
CA ILE A 289 5.66 18.78 -18.69
C ILE A 289 4.18 18.71 -18.36
N ASN A 290 3.44 17.78 -18.98
CA ASN A 290 2.03 17.60 -18.68
C ASN A 290 1.82 17.16 -17.24
N ASN A 291 2.67 16.29 -16.71
CA ASN A 291 2.57 15.87 -15.31
C ASN A 291 2.96 16.99 -14.36
N TYR A 292 4.04 17.74 -14.65
CA TYR A 292 4.38 18.94 -13.88
C TYR A 292 3.25 20.00 -13.91
N SER A 293 2.67 20.25 -15.08
CA SER A 293 1.52 21.16 -15.26
C SER A 293 0.32 20.74 -14.41
N LYS A 294 -0.01 19.44 -14.34
CA LYS A 294 -1.09 18.94 -13.47
C LYS A 294 -0.82 19.25 -11.99
N ILE A 295 0.42 19.11 -11.52
CA ILE A 295 0.80 19.43 -10.14
C ILE A 295 0.56 20.93 -9.90
N ILE A 296 1.10 21.80 -10.74
CA ILE A 296 0.97 23.26 -10.57
C ILE A 296 -0.49 23.69 -10.61
N ASN A 297 -1.27 23.23 -11.60
CA ASN A 297 -2.70 23.56 -11.68
C ASN A 297 -3.50 23.05 -10.47
N SER A 298 -3.10 21.94 -9.87
CA SER A 298 -3.74 21.42 -8.66
C SER A 298 -3.47 22.28 -7.42
N ILE A 299 -2.34 23.00 -7.39
CA ILE A 299 -1.99 23.95 -6.31
C ILE A 299 -2.92 25.18 -6.33
N GLU A 300 -3.39 25.62 -7.50
CA GLU A 300 -4.27 26.79 -7.65
C GLU A 300 -5.50 26.72 -6.73
N LEU A 301 -6.05 25.51 -6.54
CA LEU A 301 -7.21 25.25 -5.70
C LEU A 301 -6.98 25.55 -4.21
N PHE A 302 -5.73 25.57 -3.76
CA PHE A 302 -5.37 25.65 -2.34
C PHE A 302 -4.48 26.84 -2.01
N ASN A 303 -3.64 27.31 -2.94
CA ASN A 303 -2.77 28.46 -2.74
C ASN A 303 -2.48 29.19 -4.06
N SER A 304 -3.20 30.28 -4.33
CA SER A 304 -3.07 31.06 -5.55
C SER A 304 -1.72 31.75 -5.69
N GLU A 305 -1.12 32.22 -4.58
CA GLU A 305 0.19 32.87 -4.61
C GLU A 305 1.31 31.90 -4.99
N LEU A 306 1.27 30.68 -4.45
CA LEU A 306 2.20 29.62 -4.80
C LEU A 306 2.01 29.20 -6.27
N TYR A 307 0.76 29.07 -6.71
CA TYR A 307 0.43 28.80 -8.10
C TYR A 307 1.02 29.87 -9.04
N ASP A 308 0.77 31.15 -8.79
CA ASP A 308 1.22 32.25 -9.65
C ASP A 308 2.75 32.25 -9.83
N ASN A 309 3.49 31.90 -8.77
CA ASN A 309 4.95 31.81 -8.81
C ASN A 309 5.44 30.74 -9.80
N TYR A 310 4.91 29.53 -9.73
CA TYR A 310 5.34 28.42 -10.61
C TYR A 310 4.67 28.43 -11.98
N LYS A 311 3.46 28.99 -12.09
CA LYS A 311 2.74 29.10 -13.37
C LYS A 311 3.55 29.90 -14.39
N LYS A 312 4.21 30.97 -13.94
CA LYS A 312 5.09 31.78 -14.78
C LYS A 312 6.24 30.96 -15.38
N ASN A 313 6.89 30.13 -14.58
CA ASN A 313 8.00 29.28 -15.02
C ASN A 313 7.52 28.17 -15.97
N LEU A 314 6.38 27.55 -15.67
CA LEU A 314 5.73 26.58 -16.55
C LEU A 314 5.40 27.20 -17.92
N ASP A 315 4.88 28.42 -17.96
CA ASP A 315 4.57 29.11 -19.21
C ASP A 315 5.83 29.46 -20.02
N GLU A 316 6.97 29.68 -19.36
CA GLU A 316 8.27 29.87 -20.02
C GLU A 316 8.80 28.55 -20.61
N LEU A 317 8.74 27.46 -19.85
CA LEU A 317 9.06 26.10 -20.33
C LEU A 317 8.24 25.71 -21.57
N LEU A 318 6.93 25.97 -21.56
CA LEU A 318 6.05 25.65 -22.68
C LEU A 318 6.37 26.46 -23.94
N LYS A 319 6.82 27.71 -23.81
CA LYS A 319 7.21 28.53 -24.97
C LYS A 319 8.45 27.98 -25.66
N ASN A 320 9.45 27.54 -24.89
CA ASN A 320 10.73 27.06 -25.40
C ASN A 320 10.66 25.72 -26.16
N ILE A 321 9.50 25.06 -26.18
CA ILE A 321 9.29 23.75 -26.84
C ILE A 321 8.44 23.87 -28.10
N VAL A 322 7.68 24.95 -28.23
CA VAL A 322 6.85 25.23 -29.41
C VAL A 322 7.65 25.93 -30.52
N GLU A 323 8.80 26.51 -30.19
CA GLU A 323 9.83 26.98 -31.14
C GLU A 323 10.77 25.84 -31.52
#